data_AF-A0A914VJW7-F1
#
_entry.id   AF-A0A914VJW7-F1
#
_cell.length_a   1.000
_cell.length_b   1.000
_cell.length_c   1.000
_cell.angle_alpha   90.00
_cell.angle_beta   90.00
_cell.angle_gamma   90.00
#
_symmetry.space_group_name_H-M   'P 1'
#
loop_
_entity.id
_entity.type
_entity.pdbx_description
1 polymer ?
#
loop_
_entity_poly.entity_id
_entity_poly.type
_entity_poly.pdbx_seq_one_letter_code
_entity_poly.pdbx_strand_id
1 'polypeptide(L)'
;MPQLLRSLSRFSLFRRVPIPTLKNYMVVSTILSIGVFYHTYRTVTSDDWKDQNEQPADNENGTQLSPGTQQLLNSSLLFKILYVLVTDQTTVWVVVNSVCCAAATFGWVLRWFVFGRLRVQETQQLRDRFWNFVFHKFVFVFGVLNATYVDEVVLWTFWFMSVGLVYLLTSLAQDRFKYMSSAAPASNPSVQYRLVVMASCCCLAALGLLVVSIAGWYKFGAHYGLFLMAEVGEFCGIA
;
A
#
# COMPACT_ATOMS: atom_id res chain seq x y z
N MET A 1 -18.14 43.10 -25.07
CA MET A 1 -16.72 42.91 -24.67
C MET A 1 -16.40 42.83 -23.15
N PRO A 2 -17.31 43.03 -22.16
CA PRO A 2 -16.93 42.93 -20.73
C PRO A 2 -17.04 41.52 -20.10
N GLN A 3 -17.70 40.55 -20.76
CA GLN A 3 -17.90 39.20 -20.22
C GLN A 3 -16.64 38.31 -20.34
N LEU A 4 -15.82 38.48 -21.38
CA LEU A 4 -14.58 37.71 -21.59
C LEU A 4 -13.47 38.09 -20.59
N LEU A 5 -13.38 39.37 -20.21
CA LEU A 5 -12.42 39.86 -19.22
C LEU A 5 -12.67 39.29 -17.80
N ARG A 6 -13.94 39.04 -17.45
CA ARG A 6 -14.32 38.45 -16.16
C ARG A 6 -14.07 36.92 -16.10
N SER A 7 -14.00 36.25 -17.25
CA SER A 7 -13.58 34.85 -17.38
C SER A 7 -12.06 34.70 -17.24
N LEU A 8 -11.31 35.59 -17.90
CA LEU A 8 -9.84 35.59 -17.85
C LEU A 8 -9.28 35.94 -16.46
N SER A 9 -9.95 36.79 -15.69
CA SER A 9 -9.52 37.11 -14.32
C SER A 9 -9.65 35.92 -13.36
N ARG A 10 -10.68 35.08 -13.51
CA ARG A 10 -10.81 33.82 -12.74
C ARG A 10 -9.70 32.83 -13.09
N PHE A 11 -9.28 32.76 -14.35
CA PHE A 11 -8.14 31.94 -14.77
C PHE A 11 -6.80 32.42 -14.21
N SER A 12 -6.62 33.73 -14.04
CA SER A 12 -5.39 34.32 -13.49
C SER A 12 -5.20 34.07 -11.97
N LEU A 13 -6.30 33.97 -11.22
CA LEU A 13 -6.27 33.60 -9.79
C LEU A 13 -5.92 32.13 -9.58
N PHE A 14 -6.36 31.24 -10.47
CA PHE A 14 -6.03 29.82 -10.43
C PHE A 14 -4.53 29.52 -10.62
N ARG A 15 -3.79 30.45 -11.25
CA ARG A 15 -2.33 30.39 -11.42
C ARG A 15 -1.53 30.84 -10.19
N ARG A 16 -2.17 31.49 -9.21
CA ARG A 16 -1.52 31.98 -7.98
C ARG A 16 -1.68 31.03 -6.80
N VAL A 17 -2.48 29.98 -6.95
CA VAL A 17 -2.48 28.89 -5.98
C VAL A 17 -1.15 28.15 -6.20
N PRO A 18 -0.22 28.14 -5.24
CA PRO A 18 0.95 27.28 -5.35
C PRO A 18 0.40 25.88 -5.49
N ILE A 19 0.55 25.29 -6.68
CA ILE A 19 0.09 23.92 -6.93
C ILE A 19 0.71 23.10 -5.79
N PRO A 20 -0.11 22.47 -4.93
CA PRO A 20 0.41 21.78 -3.77
C PRO A 20 1.44 20.80 -4.28
N THR A 21 2.70 21.01 -3.90
CA THR A 21 3.75 20.07 -4.26
C THR A 21 3.33 18.69 -3.76
N LEU A 22 3.68 17.61 -4.46
CA LEU A 22 3.37 16.23 -4.05
C LEU A 22 3.70 15.98 -2.56
N LYS A 23 4.74 16.67 -2.06
CA LYS A 23 5.14 16.68 -0.65
C LYS A 23 4.07 17.24 0.28
N ASN A 24 3.47 18.39 -0.05
CA ASN A 24 2.43 19.01 0.76
C ASN A 24 1.17 18.11 0.82
N TYR A 25 0.81 17.50 -0.31
CA TYR A 25 -0.28 16.52 -0.36
C TYR A 25 -0.01 15.33 0.58
N MET A 26 1.19 14.74 0.51
CA MET A 26 1.58 13.64 1.41
C MET A 26 1.52 14.05 2.88
N VAL A 27 1.98 15.24 3.24
CA VAL A 27 1.95 15.71 4.63
C VAL A 27 0.52 15.87 5.14
N VAL A 28 -0.33 16.58 4.41
CA VAL A 28 -1.75 16.78 4.78
C VAL A 28 -2.48 15.45 4.87
N SER A 29 -2.23 14.56 3.92
CA SER A 29 -2.79 13.22 3.88
C SER A 29 -2.38 12.37 5.08
N THR A 30 -1.10 12.36 5.44
CA THR A 30 -0.60 11.62 6.60
C THR A 30 -1.21 12.14 7.91
N ILE A 31 -1.35 13.47 8.05
CA ILE A 31 -2.01 14.07 9.22
C ILE A 31 -3.48 13.63 9.30
N LEU A 32 -4.20 13.67 8.18
CA LEU A 32 -5.59 13.23 8.10
C LEU A 32 -5.72 11.75 8.52
N SER A 33 -4.85 10.88 7.99
CA SER A 33 -4.84 9.47 8.37
C SER A 33 -4.59 9.29 9.86
N ILE A 34 -3.59 9.96 10.45
CA ILE A 34 -3.31 9.89 11.89
C ILE A 34 -4.53 10.32 12.71
N GLY A 35 -5.21 11.39 12.31
CA GLY A 35 -6.43 11.87 12.98
C GLY A 35 -7.55 10.84 12.99
N VAL A 36 -7.78 10.16 11.87
CA VAL A 36 -8.81 9.12 11.75
C VAL A 36 -8.43 7.87 12.55
N PHE A 37 -7.18 7.42 12.48
CA PHE A 37 -6.71 6.31 13.33
C PHE A 37 -6.88 6.63 14.82
N TYR A 38 -6.59 7.86 15.22
CA TYR A 38 -6.76 8.30 16.61
C TYR A 38 -8.24 8.34 17.02
N HIS A 39 -9.12 8.83 16.14
CA HIS A 39 -10.56 8.83 16.36
C HIS A 39 -11.09 7.41 16.52
N THR A 40 -10.78 6.50 15.59
CA THR A 40 -11.22 5.11 15.67
C THR A 40 -10.65 4.40 16.91
N TYR A 41 -9.39 4.66 17.26
CA TYR A 41 -8.80 4.15 18.50
C TYR A 41 -9.57 4.60 19.74
N ARG A 42 -9.95 5.89 19.80
CA ARG A 42 -10.79 6.45 20.87
C ARG A 42 -12.16 5.78 20.92
N THR A 43 -12.83 5.63 19.77
CA THR A 43 -14.17 5.01 19.69
C THR A 43 -14.17 3.53 20.10
N VAL A 44 -13.13 2.77 19.72
CA VAL A 44 -13.03 1.34 20.09
C VAL A 44 -12.67 1.15 21.58
N THR A 45 -12.00 2.14 22.18
CA THR A 45 -11.55 2.09 23.58
C THR A 45 -12.57 2.69 24.55
N SER A 46 -13.52 3.51 24.07
CA SER A 46 -14.61 4.02 24.90
C SER A 46 -15.57 2.91 25.32
N ASP A 47 -16.08 2.99 26.55
CA ASP A 47 -17.03 2.01 27.11
C ASP A 47 -18.33 1.92 26.29
N ASP A 48 -18.65 2.95 25.50
CA ASP A 48 -19.76 3.01 24.54
C ASP A 48 -19.76 1.84 23.52
N TRP A 49 -18.59 1.35 23.10
CA TRP A 49 -18.47 0.19 22.21
C TRP A 49 -18.74 -1.15 22.94
N LYS A 50 -18.50 -1.21 24.25
CA LYS A 50 -18.84 -2.39 25.06
C LYS A 50 -20.34 -2.45 25.31
N ASP A 51 -20.95 -1.33 25.68
CA ASP A 51 -22.38 -1.23 25.96
C ASP A 51 -23.24 -1.61 24.74
N GLN A 52 -22.84 -1.23 23.53
CA GLN A 52 -23.52 -1.64 22.29
C GLN A 52 -23.42 -3.14 21.96
N ASN A 53 -22.36 -3.82 22.42
CA ASN A 53 -22.13 -5.24 22.14
C ASN A 53 -22.55 -6.16 23.31
N GLU A 54 -22.77 -5.62 24.51
CA GLU A 54 -23.18 -6.37 25.72
C GLU A 54 -24.69 -6.30 26.01
N GLN A 55 -25.47 -5.50 25.28
CA GLN A 55 -26.93 -5.54 25.42
C GLN A 55 -27.50 -6.90 24.98
N PRO A 56 -28.31 -7.58 25.83
CA PRO A 56 -28.88 -8.88 25.49
C PRO A 56 -29.77 -8.76 24.25
N ALA A 57 -29.53 -9.67 23.31
CA ALA A 57 -30.20 -9.74 22.02
C ALA A 57 -31.70 -10.04 22.17
N ASP A 58 -32.52 -8.99 22.14
CA ASP A 58 -33.98 -9.08 21.97
C ASP A 58 -34.44 -8.57 20.59
N ASN A 59 -33.57 -8.54 19.57
CA ASN A 59 -33.95 -8.12 18.22
C ASN A 59 -33.36 -9.02 17.11
N GLU A 60 -34.26 -9.71 16.41
CA GLU A 60 -34.03 -10.78 15.44
C GLU A 60 -33.47 -10.35 14.06
N ASN A 61 -32.84 -9.18 13.91
CA ASN A 61 -32.36 -8.70 12.60
C ASN A 61 -30.91 -8.16 12.60
N GLY A 62 -30.10 -8.52 13.59
CA GLY A 62 -28.66 -8.21 13.59
C GLY A 62 -27.90 -9.15 12.65
N THR A 63 -27.08 -8.59 11.75
CA THR A 63 -26.14 -9.37 10.93
C THR A 63 -25.21 -10.14 11.86
N GLN A 64 -25.53 -11.40 12.14
CA GLN A 64 -24.78 -12.26 13.07
C GLN A 64 -23.32 -12.33 12.64
N LEU A 65 -22.44 -11.65 13.38
CA LEU A 65 -21.00 -11.68 13.14
C LEU A 65 -20.52 -13.11 13.42
N SER A 66 -19.86 -13.74 12.45
CA SER A 66 -19.41 -15.14 12.57
C SER A 66 -18.67 -15.38 13.89
N PRO A 67 -18.94 -16.48 14.63
CA PRO A 67 -18.38 -16.71 15.95
C PRO A 67 -16.84 -16.69 15.97
N GLY A 68 -16.19 -17.09 14.86
CA GLY A 68 -14.74 -16.98 14.71
C GLY A 68 -14.23 -15.53 14.59
N THR A 69 -15.01 -14.64 13.99
CA THR A 69 -14.69 -13.21 13.88
C THR A 69 -14.84 -12.52 15.24
N GLN A 70 -15.88 -12.85 16.01
CA GLN A 70 -16.06 -12.31 17.37
C GLN A 70 -14.91 -12.71 18.31
N GLN A 71 -14.45 -13.96 18.25
CA GLN A 71 -13.31 -14.44 19.04
C GLN A 71 -11.99 -13.74 18.66
N LEU A 72 -11.77 -13.47 17.37
CA LEU A 72 -10.61 -12.72 16.88
C LEU A 72 -10.66 -11.23 17.23
N LEU A 73 -11.84 -10.60 17.19
CA LEU A 73 -11.98 -9.23 17.67
C LEU A 73 -11.66 -9.16 19.16
N ASN A 74 -12.14 -10.09 19.97
CA ASN A 74 -11.90 -10.07 21.42
C ASN A 74 -10.45 -10.35 21.83
N SER A 75 -9.67 -11.02 20.98
CA SER A 75 -8.27 -11.32 21.28
C SER A 75 -7.33 -10.13 21.11
N SER A 76 -7.66 -9.15 20.25
CA SER A 76 -6.72 -8.08 19.94
C SER A 76 -7.38 -6.76 19.52
N LEU A 77 -6.96 -5.68 20.18
CA LEU A 77 -7.42 -4.32 19.90
C LEU A 77 -7.13 -3.91 18.45
N LEU A 78 -6.01 -4.37 17.88
CA LEU A 78 -5.64 -4.07 16.50
C LEU A 78 -6.66 -4.62 15.49
N PHE A 79 -7.14 -5.85 15.68
CA PHE A 79 -8.17 -6.41 14.81
C PHE A 79 -9.51 -5.70 14.96
N LYS A 80 -9.89 -5.27 16.19
CA LYS A 80 -11.09 -4.44 16.38
C LYS A 80 -11.00 -3.12 15.61
N ILE A 81 -9.86 -2.44 15.73
CA ILE A 81 -9.60 -1.16 15.05
C ILE A 81 -9.63 -1.36 13.53
N LEU A 82 -8.89 -2.34 13.00
CA LEU A 82 -8.86 -2.63 11.56
C LEU A 82 -10.24 -3.00 11.02
N TYR A 83 -11.03 -3.77 11.77
CA TYR A 83 -12.39 -4.13 11.37
C TYR A 83 -13.29 -2.89 11.24
N VAL A 84 -13.25 -1.98 12.21
CA VAL A 84 -14.02 -0.71 12.15
C VAL A 84 -13.54 0.18 11.01
N LEU A 85 -12.23 0.29 10.79
CA LEU A 85 -11.65 1.09 9.70
C LEU A 85 -12.05 0.60 8.30
N VAL A 86 -12.23 -0.72 8.12
CA VAL A 86 -12.58 -1.32 6.83
C VAL A 86 -14.09 -1.42 6.62
N THR A 87 -14.88 -1.50 7.69
CA THR A 87 -16.35 -1.64 7.58
C THR A 87 -17.05 -0.31 7.28
N ASP A 88 -16.50 0.80 7.75
CA ASP A 88 -17.08 2.13 7.54
C ASP A 88 -16.66 2.74 6.19
N GLN A 89 -17.64 2.99 5.31
CA GLN A 89 -17.44 3.54 3.97
C GLN A 89 -16.66 4.85 3.94
N THR A 90 -16.79 5.71 4.95
CA THR A 90 -16.04 6.98 5.00
C THR A 90 -14.58 6.78 5.39
N THR A 91 -14.34 5.82 6.28
CA THR A 91 -13.01 5.50 6.81
C THR A 91 -12.18 4.70 5.79
N VAL A 92 -12.81 3.87 4.96
CA VAL A 92 -12.14 3.10 3.89
C VAL A 92 -11.34 4.00 2.94
N TRP A 93 -11.87 5.16 2.53
CA TRP A 93 -11.14 6.08 1.65
C TRP A 93 -9.88 6.65 2.31
N VAL A 94 -9.93 6.87 3.63
CA VAL A 94 -8.78 7.32 4.40
C VAL A 94 -7.74 6.20 4.53
N VAL A 95 -8.18 4.94 4.65
CA VAL A 95 -7.29 3.77 4.61
C VAL A 95 -6.60 3.69 3.25
N VAL A 96 -7.33 3.78 2.14
CA VAL A 96 -6.73 3.76 0.78
C VAL A 96 -5.68 4.87 0.64
N ASN A 97 -6.04 6.08 1.04
CA ASN A 97 -5.14 7.22 1.00
C ASN A 97 -3.91 7.03 1.92
N SER A 98 -4.08 6.40 3.08
CA SER A 98 -2.97 6.05 3.98
C SER A 98 -2.04 5.02 3.37
N VAL A 99 -2.55 4.02 2.65
CA VAL A 99 -1.76 3.00 1.93
C VAL A 99 -1.00 3.67 0.78
N CYS A 100 -1.64 4.54 0.01
CA CYS A 100 -0.98 5.31 -1.04
C CYS A 100 0.15 6.19 -0.47
N CYS A 101 -0.08 6.85 0.66
CA CYS A 101 0.94 7.67 1.30
C CYS A 101 2.06 6.83 1.90
N ALA A 102 1.76 5.71 2.54
CA ALA A 102 2.75 4.75 3.01
C ALA A 102 3.64 4.29 1.86
N ALA A 103 3.07 3.92 0.71
CA ALA A 103 3.86 3.54 -0.46
C ALA A 103 4.66 4.71 -1.06
N ALA A 104 4.14 5.94 -1.04
CA ALA A 104 4.89 7.11 -1.48
C ALA A 104 6.07 7.44 -0.55
N THR A 105 5.86 7.31 0.78
CA THR A 105 6.93 7.40 1.77
C THR A 105 7.93 6.27 1.59
N PHE A 106 7.48 5.05 1.28
CA PHE A 106 8.34 3.92 0.97
C PHE A 106 9.16 4.19 -0.30
N GLY A 107 8.57 4.74 -1.36
CA GLY A 107 9.28 5.20 -2.55
C GLY A 107 10.30 6.32 -2.26
N TRP A 108 10.04 7.15 -1.24
CA TRP A 108 11.01 8.13 -0.76
C TRP A 108 12.12 7.52 0.08
N VAL A 109 11.80 6.57 0.98
CA VAL A 109 12.77 5.81 1.78
C VAL A 109 13.64 4.93 0.89
N LEU A 110 13.07 4.26 -0.10
CA LEU A 110 13.79 3.58 -1.18
C LEU A 110 14.78 4.55 -1.80
N ARG A 111 14.33 5.72 -2.28
CA ARG A 111 15.28 6.70 -2.82
C ARG A 111 16.35 7.08 -1.79
N TRP A 112 16.02 7.30 -0.53
CA TRP A 112 17.02 7.66 0.46
C TRP A 112 18.03 6.53 0.75
N PHE A 113 17.56 5.30 0.91
CA PHE A 113 18.37 4.10 1.21
C PHE A 113 19.29 3.73 0.05
N VAL A 114 18.88 4.09 -1.16
CA VAL A 114 19.48 3.64 -2.42
C VAL A 114 20.40 4.71 -3.01
N PHE A 115 20.11 5.99 -2.78
CA PHE A 115 20.82 7.13 -3.37
C PHE A 115 22.08 7.55 -2.62
N GLY A 116 22.83 6.60 -2.07
CA GLY A 116 24.22 6.88 -1.77
C GLY A 116 24.99 7.38 -3.01
N ARG A 117 24.65 6.91 -4.24
CA ARG A 117 25.30 7.29 -5.53
C ARG A 117 24.62 6.78 -6.83
N LEU A 118 23.29 6.72 -6.93
CA LEU A 118 22.61 6.22 -8.14
C LEU A 118 22.76 7.21 -9.31
N ARG A 119 23.21 6.73 -10.48
CA ARG A 119 23.39 7.55 -11.69
C ARG A 119 22.01 7.97 -12.21
N VAL A 120 21.92 9.13 -12.84
CA VAL A 120 20.66 9.66 -13.41
C VAL A 120 19.98 8.64 -14.34
N GLN A 121 20.78 7.84 -15.07
CA GLN A 121 20.30 6.78 -15.96
C GLN A 121 19.60 5.62 -15.22
N GLU A 122 20.14 5.15 -14.08
CA GLU A 122 19.54 4.07 -13.28
C GLU A 122 18.19 4.50 -12.69
N THR A 123 18.13 5.75 -12.21
CA THR A 123 16.90 6.32 -11.66
C THR A 123 15.79 6.41 -12.70
N GLN A 124 16.16 6.79 -13.92
CA GLN A 124 15.22 6.91 -15.02
C GLN A 124 14.72 5.54 -15.44
N GLN A 125 15.60 4.54 -15.57
CA GLN A 125 15.21 3.17 -15.89
C GLN A 125 14.31 2.55 -14.83
N LEU A 126 14.60 2.75 -13.54
CA LEU A 126 13.74 2.29 -12.45
C LEU A 126 12.36 2.94 -12.47
N ARG A 127 12.31 4.25 -12.74
CA ARG A 127 11.05 4.98 -12.88
C ARG A 127 10.24 4.45 -14.07
N ASP A 128 10.89 4.17 -15.19
CA ASP A 128 10.21 3.67 -16.38
C ASP A 128 9.68 2.24 -16.15
N ARG A 129 10.46 1.36 -15.49
CA ARG A 129 9.99 0.03 -15.05
C ARG A 129 8.82 0.13 -14.07
N PHE A 130 8.88 1.05 -13.10
CA PHE A 130 7.79 1.30 -12.16
C PHE A 130 6.50 1.73 -12.86
N TRP A 131 6.58 2.72 -13.75
CA TRP A 131 5.41 3.20 -14.48
C TRP A 131 4.84 2.13 -15.39
N ASN A 132 5.68 1.33 -16.05
CA ASN A 132 5.23 0.20 -16.85
C ASN A 132 4.50 -0.84 -15.98
N PHE A 133 5.04 -1.15 -14.81
CA PHE A 133 4.39 -2.05 -13.84
C PHE A 133 3.02 -1.51 -13.39
N VAL A 134 2.98 -0.25 -12.93
CA VAL A 134 1.73 0.39 -12.45
C VAL A 134 0.69 0.43 -13.56
N PHE A 135 1.08 0.82 -14.77
CA PHE A 135 0.18 0.87 -15.91
C PHE A 135 -0.38 -0.52 -16.23
N HIS A 136 0.48 -1.54 -16.27
CA HIS A 136 0.06 -2.90 -16.54
C HIS A 136 -0.94 -3.41 -15.49
N LYS A 137 -0.68 -3.21 -14.20
CA LYS A 137 -1.59 -3.64 -13.13
C LYS A 137 -2.88 -2.83 -13.11
N PHE A 138 -2.84 -1.53 -13.42
CA PHE A 138 -4.03 -0.71 -13.55
C PHE A 138 -4.95 -1.24 -14.66
N VAL A 139 -4.40 -1.48 -15.86
CA VAL A 139 -5.17 -2.06 -16.98
C VAL A 139 -5.71 -3.44 -16.62
N PHE A 140 -4.95 -4.25 -15.89
CA PHE A 140 -5.38 -5.57 -15.43
C PHE A 140 -6.58 -5.50 -14.47
N VAL A 141 -6.56 -4.59 -13.49
CA VAL A 141 -7.67 -4.41 -12.52
C VAL A 141 -8.97 -4.00 -13.22
N PHE A 142 -8.90 -2.97 -14.05
CA PHE A 142 -10.11 -2.42 -14.68
C PHE A 142 -10.55 -3.22 -15.92
N GLY A 143 -9.62 -3.86 -16.62
CA GLY A 143 -9.90 -4.56 -17.87
C GLY A 143 -10.14 -6.06 -17.72
N VAL A 144 -9.40 -6.74 -16.84
CA VAL A 144 -9.44 -8.22 -16.71
C VAL A 144 -10.21 -8.64 -15.48
N LEU A 145 -9.86 -8.11 -14.30
CA LEU A 145 -10.56 -8.45 -13.05
C LEU A 145 -11.96 -7.86 -12.99
N ASN A 146 -12.20 -6.74 -13.69
CA ASN A 146 -13.47 -6.00 -13.67
C ASN A 146 -13.98 -5.79 -12.24
N ALA A 147 -13.09 -5.34 -11.35
CA ALA A 147 -13.42 -5.09 -9.96
C ALA A 147 -14.43 -3.94 -9.85
N THR A 148 -15.71 -4.27 -9.74
CA THR A 148 -16.82 -3.30 -9.65
C THR A 148 -17.12 -2.91 -8.20
N TYR A 149 -16.77 -3.76 -7.24
CA TYR A 149 -17.00 -3.50 -5.82
C TYR A 149 -15.84 -2.72 -5.19
N VAL A 150 -16.16 -1.73 -4.36
CA VAL A 150 -15.15 -0.89 -3.70
C VAL A 150 -14.19 -1.74 -2.87
N ASP A 151 -14.71 -2.68 -2.10
CA ASP A 151 -13.91 -3.56 -1.24
C ASP A 151 -12.92 -4.40 -2.04
N GLU A 152 -13.35 -4.86 -3.21
CA GLU A 152 -12.54 -5.64 -4.13
C GLU A 152 -11.43 -4.78 -4.75
N VAL A 153 -11.75 -3.57 -5.21
CA VAL A 153 -10.77 -2.59 -5.72
C VAL A 153 -9.74 -2.25 -4.64
N VAL A 154 -10.15 -2.06 -3.39
CA VAL A 154 -9.26 -1.76 -2.26
C VAL A 154 -8.32 -2.92 -1.98
N LEU A 155 -8.83 -4.16 -1.94
CA LEU A 155 -8.04 -5.36 -1.72
C LEU A 155 -7.01 -5.57 -2.83
N TRP A 156 -7.43 -5.41 -4.09
CA TRP A 156 -6.52 -5.48 -5.24
C TRP A 156 -5.48 -4.38 -5.22
N THR A 157 -5.88 -3.14 -4.89
CA THR A 157 -4.94 -2.02 -4.78
C THR A 157 -3.89 -2.30 -3.71
N PHE A 158 -4.29 -2.78 -2.53
CA PHE A 158 -3.35 -3.13 -1.46
C PHE A 158 -2.39 -4.26 -1.89
N TRP A 159 -2.90 -5.28 -2.56
CA TRP A 159 -2.11 -6.38 -3.09
C TRP A 159 -1.06 -5.90 -4.10
N PHE A 160 -1.49 -5.21 -5.16
CA PHE A 160 -0.59 -4.73 -6.22
C PHE A 160 0.44 -3.72 -5.72
N MET A 161 0.10 -2.93 -4.70
CA MET A 161 1.05 -2.03 -4.05
C MET A 161 2.14 -2.80 -3.30
N SER A 162 1.76 -3.87 -2.60
CA SER A 162 2.71 -4.74 -1.89
C SER A 162 3.62 -5.50 -2.86
N VAL A 163 3.04 -6.03 -3.94
CA VAL A 163 3.79 -6.68 -5.03
C VAL A 163 4.72 -5.70 -5.73
N GLY A 164 4.23 -4.51 -6.08
CA GLY A 164 5.02 -3.47 -6.75
C GLY A 164 6.21 -3.01 -5.90
N LEU A 165 6.02 -2.95 -4.58
CA LEU A 165 7.08 -2.64 -3.62
C LEU A 165 8.20 -3.69 -3.65
N VAL A 166 7.85 -4.97 -3.63
CA VAL A 166 8.81 -6.08 -3.76
C VAL A 166 9.48 -6.06 -5.13
N TYR A 167 8.73 -5.85 -6.22
CA TYR A 167 9.29 -5.74 -7.57
C TYR A 167 10.37 -4.64 -7.67
N LEU A 168 10.12 -3.47 -7.07
CA LEU A 168 11.09 -2.38 -7.04
C LEU A 168 12.32 -2.72 -6.20
N LEU A 169 12.13 -3.36 -5.04
CA LEU A 169 13.24 -3.81 -4.19
C LEU A 169 14.12 -4.85 -4.91
N THR A 170 13.52 -5.85 -5.55
CA THR A 170 14.23 -6.90 -6.30
C THR A 170 14.96 -6.32 -7.50
N SER A 171 14.28 -5.50 -8.30
CA SER A 171 14.88 -4.85 -9.49
C SER A 171 16.13 -4.07 -9.11
N LEU A 172 16.05 -3.36 -7.99
CA LEU A 172 17.16 -2.60 -7.49
C LEU A 172 18.27 -3.50 -6.90
N ALA A 173 17.91 -4.56 -6.19
CA ALA A 173 18.90 -5.52 -5.67
C ALA A 173 19.73 -6.13 -6.79
N GLN A 174 19.09 -6.49 -7.91
CA GLN A 174 19.76 -6.97 -9.10
C GLN A 174 20.68 -5.91 -9.73
N ASP A 175 20.20 -4.67 -9.91
CA ASP A 175 20.99 -3.59 -10.51
C ASP A 175 22.24 -3.28 -9.64
N ARG A 176 22.10 -3.26 -8.30
CA ARG A 176 23.22 -3.04 -7.38
C ARG A 176 24.16 -4.23 -7.28
N PHE A 177 23.64 -5.46 -7.33
CA PHE A 177 24.46 -6.67 -7.34
C PHE A 177 25.33 -6.71 -8.60
N LYS A 178 24.76 -6.47 -9.79
CA LYS A 178 25.50 -6.42 -11.07
C LYS A 178 26.58 -5.35 -11.09
N TYR A 179 26.26 -4.16 -10.57
CA TYR A 179 27.21 -3.06 -10.50
C TYR A 179 28.41 -3.40 -9.59
N MET A 180 28.16 -3.99 -8.42
CA MET A 180 29.22 -4.30 -7.47
C MET A 180 30.00 -5.58 -7.80
N SER A 181 29.35 -6.57 -8.43
CA SER A 181 30.03 -7.79 -8.89
C SER A 181 31.02 -7.48 -10.01
N SER A 182 30.72 -6.50 -10.86
CA SER A 182 31.60 -6.05 -11.95
C SER A 182 32.73 -5.13 -11.47
N ALA A 183 32.61 -4.53 -10.28
CA ALA A 183 33.55 -3.54 -9.74
C ALA A 183 34.49 -4.07 -8.63
N ALA A 184 34.52 -5.38 -8.36
CA ALA A 184 35.25 -5.98 -7.22
C ALA A 184 36.77 -5.65 -7.22
N PRO A 185 37.39 -5.37 -6.05
CA PRO A 185 37.56 -6.37 -4.99
C PRO A 185 36.95 -5.98 -3.64
N ALA A 186 36.53 -7.01 -2.91
CA ALA A 186 35.97 -6.99 -1.56
C ALA A 186 36.86 -6.31 -0.51
N SER A 187 36.79 -4.98 -0.36
CA SER A 187 37.58 -4.27 0.67
C SER A 187 36.74 -3.54 1.72
N ASN A 188 35.47 -3.23 1.46
CA ASN A 188 34.62 -2.49 2.41
C ASN A 188 33.47 -3.34 2.96
N PRO A 189 33.56 -3.85 4.21
CA PRO A 189 32.51 -4.67 4.82
C PRO A 189 31.17 -3.95 4.95
N SER A 190 31.17 -2.61 5.05
CA SER A 190 29.95 -1.80 5.12
C SER A 190 29.09 -1.89 3.85
N VAL A 191 29.71 -2.11 2.68
CA VAL A 191 28.99 -2.24 1.41
C VAL A 191 28.36 -3.63 1.28
N GLN A 192 29.11 -4.66 1.66
CA GLN A 192 28.61 -6.04 1.72
C GLN A 192 27.44 -6.18 2.71
N TYR A 193 27.56 -5.56 3.88
CA TYR A 193 26.48 -5.52 4.87
C TYR A 193 25.21 -4.87 4.29
N ARG A 194 25.32 -3.70 3.62
CA ARG A 194 24.16 -3.05 3.00
C ARG A 194 23.50 -3.92 1.92
N LEU A 195 24.29 -4.64 1.13
CA LEU A 195 23.78 -5.57 0.12
C LEU A 195 23.02 -6.73 0.76
N VAL A 196 23.62 -7.37 1.77
CA VAL A 196 23.02 -8.50 2.49
C VAL A 196 21.72 -8.07 3.17
N VAL A 197 21.69 -6.87 3.78
CA VAL A 197 20.46 -6.30 4.36
C VAL A 197 19.39 -6.06 3.31
N MET A 198 19.76 -5.57 2.12
CA MET A 198 18.78 -5.32 1.06
C MET A 198 18.23 -6.61 0.47
N ALA A 199 19.09 -7.62 0.26
CA ALA A 199 18.70 -8.95 -0.17
C ALA A 199 17.84 -9.67 0.87
N SER A 200 18.21 -9.60 2.15
CA SER A 200 17.43 -10.21 3.23
C SER A 200 16.06 -9.54 3.38
N CYS A 201 15.98 -8.22 3.28
CA CYS A 201 14.72 -7.48 3.26
C CYS A 201 13.83 -7.92 2.07
N CYS A 202 14.42 -8.10 0.89
CA CYS A 202 13.72 -8.60 -0.29
C CYS A 202 13.17 -10.02 -0.07
N CYS A 203 13.98 -10.93 0.46
CA CYS A 203 13.55 -12.30 0.78
C CYS A 203 12.43 -12.30 1.84
N LEU A 204 12.56 -11.51 2.89
CA LEU A 204 11.52 -11.40 3.94
C LEU A 204 10.21 -10.85 3.37
N ALA A 205 10.27 -9.84 2.51
CA ALA A 205 9.08 -9.28 1.87
C ALA A 205 8.42 -10.29 0.92
N ALA A 206 9.21 -11.05 0.14
CA ALA A 206 8.70 -12.11 -0.73
C ALA A 206 8.07 -13.26 0.08
N LEU A 207 8.69 -13.69 1.18
CA LEU A 207 8.12 -14.67 2.10
C LEU A 207 6.80 -14.17 2.71
N GLY A 208 6.74 -12.90 3.10
CA GLY A 208 5.52 -12.26 3.59
C GLY A 208 4.39 -12.33 2.56
N LEU A 209 4.68 -12.00 1.29
CA LEU A 209 3.70 -12.12 0.21
C LEU A 209 3.22 -13.56 0.00
N LEU A 210 4.13 -14.55 0.05
CA LEU A 210 3.74 -15.96 -0.03
C LEU A 210 2.78 -16.35 1.10
N VAL A 211 3.08 -15.97 2.34
CA VAL A 211 2.20 -16.26 3.47
C VAL A 211 0.82 -15.63 3.27
N VAL A 212 0.76 -14.39 2.78
CA VAL A 212 -0.52 -13.71 2.48
C VAL A 212 -1.27 -14.43 1.35
N SER A 213 -0.59 -14.87 0.29
CA SER A 213 -1.22 -15.66 -0.79
C SER A 213 -1.79 -16.99 -0.28
N ILE A 214 -1.07 -17.69 0.61
CA ILE A 214 -1.56 -18.93 1.24
C ILE A 214 -2.79 -18.62 2.10
N ALA A 215 -2.74 -17.57 2.92
CA ALA A 215 -3.89 -17.16 3.73
C ALA A 215 -5.11 -16.79 2.86
N GLY A 216 -4.88 -16.11 1.74
CA GLY A 216 -5.90 -15.76 0.75
C GLY A 216 -6.57 -16.99 0.14
N TRP A 217 -5.81 -18.03 -0.16
CA TRP A 217 -6.34 -19.32 -0.61
C TRP A 217 -7.37 -19.90 0.36
N TYR A 218 -7.03 -19.93 1.66
CA TYR A 218 -7.90 -20.49 2.68
C TYR A 218 -9.17 -19.66 2.92
N LYS A 219 -9.14 -18.35 2.64
CA LYS A 219 -10.25 -17.42 2.95
C LYS A 219 -11.18 -17.14 1.78
N PHE A 220 -10.63 -16.91 0.58
CA PHE A 220 -11.39 -16.47 -0.60
C PHE A 220 -11.56 -17.57 -1.65
N GLY A 221 -10.99 -18.76 -1.41
CA GLY A 221 -11.07 -19.91 -2.29
C GLY A 221 -9.89 -20.05 -3.25
N ALA A 222 -9.83 -21.20 -3.92
CA ALA A 222 -8.68 -21.61 -4.73
C ALA A 222 -8.39 -20.67 -5.91
N HIS A 223 -9.41 -20.05 -6.52
CA HIS A 223 -9.22 -19.16 -7.67
C HIS A 223 -8.41 -17.90 -7.32
N TYR A 224 -8.73 -17.24 -6.21
CA TYR A 224 -7.97 -16.10 -5.72
C TYR A 224 -6.59 -16.54 -5.23
N GLY A 225 -6.50 -17.64 -4.48
CA GLY A 225 -5.23 -18.18 -4.00
C GLY A 225 -4.25 -18.53 -5.13
N LEU A 226 -4.72 -19.23 -6.17
CA LEU A 226 -3.94 -19.57 -7.36
C LEU A 226 -3.45 -18.33 -8.09
N PHE A 227 -4.32 -17.33 -8.25
CA PHE A 227 -3.96 -16.08 -8.90
C PHE A 227 -2.84 -15.35 -8.14
N LEU A 228 -3.00 -15.19 -6.82
CA LEU A 228 -2.00 -14.54 -5.96
C LEU A 228 -0.68 -15.32 -5.93
N MET A 229 -0.73 -16.65 -5.98
CA MET A 229 0.46 -17.50 -6.07
C MET A 229 1.18 -17.39 -7.40
N ALA A 230 0.43 -17.38 -8.52
CA ALA A 230 0.98 -17.21 -9.85
C ALA A 230 1.71 -15.86 -9.97
N GLU A 231 1.11 -14.80 -9.43
CA GLU A 231 1.77 -13.49 -9.40
C GLU A 231 3.06 -13.50 -8.58
N VAL A 232 3.06 -14.03 -7.36
CA VAL A 232 4.29 -14.09 -6.55
C VAL A 232 5.37 -14.96 -7.23
N GLY A 233 4.96 -16.04 -7.90
CA GLY A 233 5.84 -16.89 -8.70
C GLY A 233 6.49 -16.16 -9.88
N GLU A 234 5.76 -15.27 -10.56
CA GLU A 234 6.29 -14.44 -11.64
C GLU A 234 7.46 -13.56 -11.16
N PHE A 235 7.36 -12.97 -9.97
CA PHE A 235 8.44 -12.15 -9.39
C PHE A 235 9.64 -12.97 -8.91
N CYS A 236 9.40 -14.17 -8.39
CA CYS A 236 10.46 -15.08 -7.98
C CYS A 236 11.24 -15.65 -9.19
N GLY A 237 10.57 -15.89 -10.31
CA GLY A 237 11.18 -16.38 -11.55
C GLY A 237 11.97 -15.33 -12.34
N ILE A 238 11.79 -14.04 -12.04
CA ILE A 238 12.54 -12.93 -12.65
C ILE A 238 13.76 -12.53 -11.78
N ALA A 239 13.84 -13.00 -10.54
CA ALA A 239 14.94 -12.75 -9.59
C ALA A 239 16.18 -13.61 -9.89
#